data_AF-A0A127FBX4-F1
#
_entry.id   AF-A0A127FBX4-F1
#
_cell.length_a   1.000
_cell.length_b   1.000
_cell.length_c   1.000
_cell.angle_alpha   90.00
_cell.angle_beta   90.00
_cell.angle_gamma   90.00
#
_symmetry.space_group_name_H-M   'P 1'
#
loop_
_entity.id
_entity.type
_entity.pdbx_description
1 polymer ?
#
loop_
_entity_poly.entity_id
_entity_poly.type
_entity_poly.pdbx_seq_one_letter_code
_entity_poly.pdbx_strand_id
1 'polypeptide(L)'
;MINHPKESDVNQPELELQLKVWKELAISKQVLMRTATDALKLDPNCTQEQLKEALESVIQKIAKSETHVAQVQAEAKNTVAAIEKKLTASEKAQAAAAATIEQLRAAQEGMGRDIVAERTGTTREIQKLKERIAEQEKAMKAINTALSDTPENVLRKMNTLKKQKQEEAEARRAVESALNTMRADKRKQEQHTTEVLKDSAKLLQGYRDLHAACTTIHEQLKPLVADAKDLPALPEFDTKLVEGIEQATAKIEKSLDKK
;
A
#
# COMPACT_ATOMS: atom_id res chain seq x y z
N MET A 1 -8.94 -15.10 -166.77
CA MET A 1 -7.63 -14.89 -166.12
C MET A 1 -7.90 -14.55 -164.67
N ILE A 2 -7.51 -15.44 -163.77
CA ILE A 2 -7.66 -15.30 -162.31
C ILE A 2 -6.54 -14.38 -161.84
N ASN A 3 -6.90 -13.28 -161.18
CA ASN A 3 -5.95 -12.33 -160.61
C ASN A 3 -6.16 -12.34 -159.09
N HIS A 4 -5.22 -12.93 -158.35
CA HIS A 4 -5.17 -12.86 -156.89
C HIS A 4 -4.46 -11.57 -156.46
N PRO A 5 -5.04 -10.75 -155.57
CA PRO A 5 -4.29 -9.78 -154.80
C PRO A 5 -4.12 -10.25 -153.34
N LYS A 6 -2.87 -10.62 -153.04
CA LYS A 6 -2.06 -10.35 -151.84
C LYS A 6 -2.72 -10.46 -150.46
N GLU A 7 -2.36 -11.54 -149.77
CA GLU A 7 -2.32 -11.67 -148.31
C GLU A 7 -1.60 -10.47 -147.68
N SER A 8 -2.22 -9.92 -146.65
CA SER A 8 -1.63 -8.95 -145.74
C SER A 8 -0.50 -9.59 -144.93
N ASP A 9 0.74 -9.10 -145.11
CA ASP A 9 1.89 -9.41 -144.26
C ASP A 9 1.56 -9.12 -142.79
N VAL A 10 1.24 -10.16 -142.04
CA VAL A 10 1.30 -10.14 -140.58
C VAL A 10 2.79 -10.05 -140.22
N ASN A 11 3.17 -8.97 -139.53
CA ASN A 11 4.55 -8.65 -139.17
C ASN A 11 5.18 -9.78 -138.33
N GLN A 12 5.88 -10.70 -139.00
CA GLN A 12 6.45 -11.95 -138.45
C GLN A 12 7.31 -11.81 -137.17
N PRO A 13 8.18 -10.77 -137.01
CA PRO A 13 8.92 -10.58 -135.76
C PRO A 13 8.03 -10.22 -134.56
N GLU A 14 6.89 -9.56 -134.79
CA GLU A 14 5.93 -9.23 -133.74
C GLU A 14 5.15 -10.47 -133.28
N LEU A 15 4.82 -11.37 -134.21
CA LEU A 15 4.20 -12.66 -133.91
C LEU A 15 5.13 -13.56 -133.08
N GLU A 16 6.42 -13.62 -133.40
CA GLU A 16 7.41 -14.39 -132.62
C GLU A 16 7.60 -13.83 -131.20
N LEU A 17 7.60 -12.51 -131.04
CA LEU A 17 7.65 -11.86 -129.74
C LEU A 17 6.41 -12.19 -128.91
N GLN A 18 5.22 -12.09 -129.52
CA GLN A 18 3.97 -12.49 -128.87
C GLN A 18 4.05 -13.95 -128.42
N LEU A 19 4.47 -14.88 -129.29
CA LEU A 19 4.59 -16.30 -128.93
C LEU A 19 5.55 -16.54 -127.76
N LYS A 20 6.66 -15.79 -127.66
CA LYS A 20 7.57 -15.85 -126.50
C LYS A 20 6.88 -15.37 -125.23
N VAL A 21 6.16 -14.24 -125.28
CA VAL A 21 5.39 -13.72 -124.15
C VAL A 21 4.31 -14.71 -123.71
N TRP A 22 3.60 -15.33 -124.64
CA TRP A 22 2.60 -16.36 -124.34
C TRP A 22 3.22 -17.63 -123.72
N LYS A 23 4.41 -18.05 -124.18
CA LYS A 23 5.15 -19.18 -123.59
C LYS A 23 5.62 -18.87 -122.16
N GLU A 24 6.25 -17.72 -121.95
CA GLU A 24 6.67 -17.26 -120.62
C GLU A 24 5.47 -17.16 -119.66
N LEU A 25 4.36 -16.58 -120.12
CA LEU A 25 3.12 -16.49 -119.35
C LEU A 25 2.56 -17.88 -119.01
N ALA A 26 2.58 -18.82 -119.97
CA ALA A 26 2.12 -20.19 -119.75
C ALA A 26 3.00 -20.94 -118.76
N ILE A 27 4.33 -20.80 -118.84
CA ILE A 27 5.28 -21.39 -117.90
C ILE A 27 5.06 -20.80 -116.51
N SER A 28 4.98 -19.47 -116.39
CA SER A 28 4.72 -18.78 -115.12
C SER A 28 3.40 -19.23 -114.50
N LYS A 29 2.34 -19.42 -115.31
CA LYS A 29 1.05 -19.94 -114.85
C LYS A 29 1.18 -21.39 -114.36
N GLN A 30 1.89 -22.25 -115.08
CA GLN A 30 2.12 -23.64 -114.66
C GLN A 30 2.90 -23.73 -113.35
N VAL A 31 3.95 -22.95 -113.20
CA VAL A 31 4.74 -22.87 -111.95
C VAL A 31 3.85 -22.41 -110.81
N LEU A 32 3.08 -21.32 -110.99
CA LEU A 32 2.16 -20.81 -109.98
C LEU A 32 1.11 -21.85 -109.55
N MET A 33 0.48 -22.52 -110.52
CA MET A 33 -0.51 -23.56 -110.25
C MET A 33 0.11 -24.70 -109.45
N ARG A 34 1.29 -25.19 -109.86
CA ARG A 34 1.98 -26.27 -109.18
C ARG A 34 2.39 -25.90 -107.75
N THR A 35 2.93 -24.70 -107.54
CA THR A 35 3.29 -24.21 -106.21
C THR A 35 2.06 -24.03 -105.31
N ALA A 36 0.93 -23.56 -105.84
CA ALA A 36 -0.32 -23.45 -105.08
C ALA A 36 -0.88 -24.84 -104.71
N THR A 37 -0.87 -25.78 -105.66
CA THR A 37 -1.26 -27.18 -105.44
C THR A 37 -0.38 -27.84 -104.38
N ASP A 38 0.94 -27.68 -104.45
CA ASP A 38 1.89 -28.22 -103.46
C ASP A 38 1.69 -27.58 -102.07
N ALA A 39 1.50 -26.25 -102.00
CA ALA A 39 1.27 -25.54 -100.74
C ALA A 39 -0.04 -25.94 -100.05
N LEU A 40 -1.09 -26.21 -100.84
CA LEU A 40 -2.39 -26.69 -100.35
C LEU A 40 -2.44 -28.21 -100.17
N LYS A 41 -1.35 -28.92 -100.53
CA LYS A 41 -1.24 -30.38 -100.53
C LYS A 41 -2.36 -31.07 -101.33
N LEU A 42 -2.69 -30.50 -102.48
CA LEU A 42 -3.64 -31.06 -103.44
C LEU A 42 -2.94 -32.02 -104.41
N ASP A 43 -3.73 -32.83 -105.11
CA ASP A 43 -3.20 -33.73 -106.15
C ASP A 43 -2.54 -32.91 -107.30
N PRO A 44 -1.37 -33.30 -107.83
CA PRO A 44 -0.71 -32.62 -108.94
C PRO A 44 -1.55 -32.47 -110.21
N ASN A 45 -2.55 -33.32 -110.41
CA ASN A 45 -3.51 -33.29 -111.52
C ASN A 45 -4.86 -32.66 -111.12
N CYS A 46 -4.94 -31.90 -110.02
CA CYS A 46 -6.18 -31.28 -109.60
C CYS A 46 -6.75 -30.34 -110.68
N THR A 47 -8.08 -30.30 -110.78
CA THR A 47 -8.75 -29.37 -111.70
C THR A 47 -8.65 -27.93 -111.20
N GLN A 48 -8.88 -26.97 -112.09
CA GLN A 48 -8.89 -25.55 -111.73
C GLN A 48 -9.99 -25.25 -110.70
N GLU A 49 -11.17 -25.88 -110.81
CA GLU A 49 -12.23 -25.82 -109.80
C GLU A 49 -11.76 -26.32 -108.43
N GLN A 50 -11.08 -27.48 -108.36
CA GLN A 50 -10.59 -28.03 -107.09
C GLN A 50 -9.58 -27.11 -106.41
N LEU A 51 -8.65 -26.53 -107.19
CA LEU A 51 -7.70 -25.55 -106.66
C LEU A 51 -8.41 -24.30 -106.13
N LYS A 52 -9.41 -23.79 -106.86
CA LYS A 52 -10.19 -22.62 -106.46
C LYS A 52 -10.97 -22.89 -105.17
N GLU A 53 -11.66 -24.02 -105.08
CA GLU A 53 -12.41 -24.42 -103.87
C GLU A 53 -11.49 -24.57 -102.65
N ALA A 54 -10.30 -25.15 -102.83
CA ALA A 54 -9.32 -25.29 -101.75
C ALA A 54 -8.78 -23.93 -101.28
N LEU A 55 -8.45 -23.02 -102.21
CA LEU A 55 -8.05 -21.65 -101.89
C LEU A 55 -9.16 -20.91 -101.13
N GLU A 56 -10.40 -20.96 -101.61
CA GLU A 56 -11.57 -20.35 -100.96
C GLU A 56 -11.79 -20.93 -99.55
N SER A 57 -11.66 -22.25 -99.39
CA SER A 57 -11.77 -22.93 -98.10
C SER A 57 -10.69 -22.47 -97.11
N VAL A 58 -9.44 -22.33 -97.57
CA VAL A 58 -8.34 -21.85 -96.74
C VAL A 58 -8.54 -20.38 -96.35
N ILE A 59 -8.93 -19.52 -97.29
CA ILE A 59 -9.24 -18.10 -97.00
C ILE A 59 -10.37 -18.01 -95.96
N GLN A 60 -11.43 -18.80 -96.09
CA GLN A 60 -12.51 -18.84 -95.10
C GLN A 60 -12.05 -19.36 -93.74
N LYS A 61 -11.16 -20.37 -93.71
CA LYS A 61 -10.59 -20.88 -92.45
C LYS A 61 -9.70 -19.84 -91.78
N ILE A 62 -8.89 -19.10 -92.54
CA ILE A 62 -8.06 -18.00 -92.03
C ILE A 62 -8.95 -16.92 -91.44
N ALA A 63 -9.96 -16.44 -92.18
CA ALA A 63 -10.88 -15.43 -91.68
C ALA A 63 -11.61 -15.88 -90.39
N LYS A 64 -12.09 -17.13 -90.34
CA LYS A 64 -12.68 -17.72 -89.12
C LYS A 64 -11.66 -17.79 -87.98
N SER A 65 -10.43 -18.20 -88.25
CA SER A 65 -9.37 -18.27 -87.24
C SER A 65 -9.00 -16.88 -86.70
N GLU A 66 -8.90 -15.87 -87.56
CA GLU A 66 -8.61 -14.48 -87.16
C GLU A 66 -9.72 -13.92 -86.28
N THR A 67 -10.99 -14.12 -86.66
CA THR A 67 -12.12 -13.71 -85.82
C THR A 67 -12.13 -14.44 -84.48
N HIS A 68 -11.80 -15.74 -84.46
CA HIS A 68 -11.72 -16.51 -83.22
C HIS A 68 -10.57 -16.02 -82.32
N VAL A 69 -9.38 -15.77 -82.87
CA VAL A 69 -8.24 -15.22 -82.11
C VAL A 69 -8.58 -13.85 -81.54
N ALA A 70 -9.23 -12.98 -82.32
CA ALA A 70 -9.66 -11.67 -81.84
C ALA A 70 -10.67 -11.77 -80.69
N GLN A 71 -11.64 -12.70 -80.77
CA GLN A 71 -12.60 -12.97 -79.71
C GLN A 71 -11.91 -13.50 -78.44
N VAL A 72 -11.05 -14.52 -78.57
CA VAL A 72 -10.31 -15.09 -77.43
C VAL A 72 -9.40 -14.05 -76.78
N GLN A 73 -8.75 -13.19 -77.56
CA GLN A 73 -7.94 -12.09 -77.01
C GLN A 73 -8.79 -11.06 -76.26
N ALA A 74 -9.97 -10.72 -76.77
CA ALA A 74 -10.89 -9.81 -76.08
C ALA A 74 -11.41 -10.42 -74.76
N GLU A 75 -11.80 -11.69 -74.78
CA GLU A 75 -12.22 -12.43 -73.59
C GLU A 75 -11.09 -12.56 -72.56
N ALA A 76 -9.87 -12.88 -73.00
CA ALA A 76 -8.70 -12.95 -72.13
C ALA A 76 -8.39 -11.60 -71.47
N LYS A 77 -8.45 -10.49 -72.23
CA LYS A 77 -8.28 -9.14 -71.66
C LYS A 77 -9.35 -8.84 -70.60
N ASN A 78 -10.60 -9.18 -70.88
CA ASN A 78 -11.70 -8.96 -69.93
C ASN A 78 -11.55 -9.80 -68.66
N THR A 79 -11.12 -11.07 -68.78
CA THR A 79 -10.90 -11.94 -67.62
C THR A 79 -9.71 -11.49 -66.78
N VAL A 80 -8.59 -11.07 -67.41
CA VAL A 80 -7.44 -10.50 -66.70
C VAL A 80 -7.84 -9.25 -65.93
N ALA A 81 -8.54 -8.30 -66.57
CA ALA A 81 -9.01 -7.08 -65.90
C ALA A 81 -9.95 -7.39 -64.72
N ALA A 82 -10.81 -8.40 -64.86
CA ALA A 82 -11.70 -8.83 -63.78
C ALA A 82 -10.93 -9.47 -62.61
N ILE A 83 -9.88 -10.25 -62.89
CA ILE A 83 -9.02 -10.86 -61.87
C ILE A 83 -8.20 -9.79 -61.15
N GLU A 84 -7.59 -8.85 -61.86
CA GLU A 84 -6.84 -7.73 -61.27
C GLU A 84 -7.71 -6.88 -60.34
N LYS A 85 -8.95 -6.59 -60.76
CA LYS A 85 -9.92 -5.89 -59.91
C LYS A 85 -10.27 -6.67 -58.64
N LYS A 86 -10.43 -7.99 -58.74
CA LYS A 86 -10.68 -8.83 -57.55
C LYS A 86 -9.45 -8.93 -56.65
N LEU A 87 -8.25 -9.02 -57.22
CA LEU A 87 -7.00 -9.11 -56.49
C LEU A 87 -6.79 -7.83 -55.66
N THR A 88 -6.90 -6.66 -56.27
CA THR A 88 -6.77 -5.36 -55.58
C THR A 88 -7.81 -5.18 -54.48
N ALA A 89 -9.06 -5.61 -54.71
CA ALA A 89 -10.09 -5.60 -53.68
C ALA A 89 -9.76 -6.55 -52.52
N SER A 90 -9.24 -7.74 -52.82
CA SER A 90 -8.82 -8.73 -51.83
C SER A 90 -7.64 -8.25 -51.00
N GLU A 91 -6.62 -7.66 -51.63
CA GLU A 91 -5.45 -7.09 -50.95
C GLU A 91 -5.85 -5.96 -49.99
N LYS A 92 -6.76 -5.08 -50.43
CA LYS A 92 -7.30 -4.02 -49.58
C LYS A 92 -8.09 -4.58 -48.39
N ALA A 93 -8.91 -5.60 -48.62
CA ALA A 93 -9.66 -6.27 -47.55
C ALA A 93 -8.71 -6.97 -46.56
N GLN A 94 -7.65 -7.61 -47.06
CA GLN A 94 -6.64 -8.27 -46.23
C GLN A 94 -5.85 -7.25 -45.39
N ALA A 95 -5.46 -6.12 -45.97
CA ALA A 95 -4.79 -5.05 -45.24
C ALA A 95 -5.69 -4.47 -44.12
N ALA A 96 -6.98 -4.26 -44.42
CA ALA A 96 -7.95 -3.82 -43.42
C ALA A 96 -8.14 -4.86 -42.30
N ALA A 97 -8.24 -6.14 -42.64
CA ALA A 97 -8.35 -7.22 -41.66
C ALA A 97 -7.09 -7.37 -40.80
N ALA A 98 -5.90 -7.22 -41.38
CA ALA A 98 -4.65 -7.22 -40.62
C ALA A 98 -4.59 -6.04 -39.63
N ALA A 99 -5.03 -4.85 -40.04
CA ALA A 99 -5.10 -3.69 -39.17
C ALA A 99 -6.09 -3.88 -38.00
N THR A 100 -7.25 -4.49 -38.23
CA THR A 100 -8.22 -4.77 -37.16
C THR A 100 -7.71 -5.84 -36.21
N ILE A 101 -7.04 -6.88 -36.72
CA ILE A 101 -6.40 -7.91 -35.88
C ILE A 101 -5.35 -7.26 -34.97
N GLU A 102 -4.50 -6.38 -35.49
CA GLU A 102 -3.48 -5.71 -34.69
C GLU A 102 -4.10 -4.81 -33.61
N GLN A 103 -5.14 -4.05 -33.96
CA GLN A 103 -5.88 -3.22 -32.98
C GLN A 103 -6.52 -4.08 -31.88
N LEU A 104 -7.17 -5.18 -32.25
CA LEU A 104 -7.80 -6.10 -31.28
C LEU A 104 -6.76 -6.75 -30.38
N ARG A 105 -5.60 -7.12 -30.92
CA ARG A 105 -4.48 -7.66 -30.15
C ARG A 105 -3.93 -6.64 -29.16
N ALA A 106 -3.70 -5.40 -29.59
CA ALA A 106 -3.25 -4.32 -28.72
C ALA A 106 -4.26 -4.03 -27.60
N ALA A 107 -5.56 -4.02 -27.92
CA ALA A 107 -6.62 -3.85 -26.94
C ALA A 107 -6.68 -5.02 -25.93
N GLN A 108 -6.54 -6.26 -26.40
CA GLN A 108 -6.50 -7.45 -25.54
C GLN A 108 -5.30 -7.44 -24.60
N GLU A 109 -4.11 -7.06 -25.10
CA GLU A 109 -2.91 -6.93 -24.27
C GLU A 109 -3.06 -5.80 -23.23
N GLY A 110 -3.67 -4.67 -23.62
CA GLY A 110 -4.01 -3.56 -22.72
C GLY A 110 -4.95 -4.00 -21.59
N MET A 111 -6.10 -4.59 -21.94
CA MET A 111 -7.06 -5.13 -20.96
C MET A 111 -6.42 -6.18 -20.05
N GLY A 112 -5.55 -7.04 -20.59
CA GLY A 112 -4.82 -8.02 -19.79
C GLY A 112 -3.92 -7.39 -18.73
N ARG A 113 -3.20 -6.31 -19.09
CA ARG A 113 -2.38 -5.54 -18.14
C ARG A 113 -3.24 -4.86 -17.07
N ASP A 114 -4.36 -4.27 -17.47
CA ASP A 114 -5.29 -3.60 -16.54
C ASP A 114 -5.89 -4.58 -15.54
N ILE A 115 -6.32 -5.78 -15.99
CA ILE A 115 -6.82 -6.83 -15.09
C ILE A 115 -5.74 -7.26 -14.09
N VAL A 116 -4.50 -7.43 -14.53
CA VAL A 116 -3.39 -7.78 -13.62
C VAL A 116 -3.15 -6.66 -12.62
N ALA A 117 -3.12 -5.41 -13.06
CA ALA A 117 -2.96 -4.24 -12.19
C ALA A 117 -4.08 -4.17 -11.14
N GLU A 118 -5.35 -4.28 -11.56
CA GLU A 118 -6.52 -4.29 -10.68
C GLU A 118 -6.47 -5.44 -9.67
N ARG A 119 -6.15 -6.66 -10.10
CA ARG A 119 -6.03 -7.82 -9.19
C ARG A 119 -4.92 -7.63 -8.17
N THR A 120 -3.78 -7.09 -8.57
CA THR A 120 -2.67 -6.80 -7.64
C THR A 120 -3.02 -5.68 -6.67
N GLY A 121 -3.71 -4.63 -7.14
CA GLY A 121 -4.24 -3.54 -6.31
C GLY A 121 -5.23 -4.06 -5.28
N THR A 122 -6.26 -4.79 -5.73
CA THR A 122 -7.27 -5.42 -4.88
C THR A 122 -6.64 -6.36 -3.84
N THR A 123 -5.64 -7.16 -4.23
CA THR A 123 -4.95 -8.06 -3.30
C THR A 123 -4.21 -7.29 -2.21
N ARG A 124 -3.55 -6.18 -2.55
CA ARG A 124 -2.88 -5.30 -1.58
C ARG A 124 -3.87 -4.61 -0.64
N GLU A 125 -5.02 -4.18 -1.15
CA GLU A 125 -6.07 -3.60 -0.33
C GLU A 125 -6.67 -4.60 0.65
N ILE A 126 -6.97 -5.82 0.18
CA ILE A 126 -7.42 -6.92 1.05
C ILE A 126 -6.39 -7.21 2.14
N GLN A 127 -5.10 -7.22 1.80
CA GLN A 127 -4.03 -7.44 2.78
C GLN A 127 -3.98 -6.32 3.84
N LYS A 128 -4.07 -5.05 3.43
CA LYS A 128 -4.15 -3.90 4.35
C LYS A 128 -5.38 -3.96 5.25
N LEU A 129 -6.53 -4.38 4.72
CA LEU A 129 -7.74 -4.55 5.50
C LEU A 129 -7.60 -5.67 6.53
N LYS A 130 -7.00 -6.80 6.16
CA LYS A 130 -6.68 -7.89 7.10
C LYS A 130 -5.76 -7.44 8.21
N GLU A 131 -4.70 -6.68 7.90
CA GLU A 131 -3.78 -6.12 8.90
C GLU A 131 -4.50 -5.16 9.85
N ARG A 132 -5.37 -4.29 9.33
CA ARG A 132 -6.21 -3.41 10.16
C ARG A 132 -7.16 -4.19 11.07
N ILE A 133 -7.80 -5.24 10.56
CA ILE A 133 -8.69 -6.09 11.36
C ILE A 133 -7.89 -6.79 12.47
N ALA A 134 -6.71 -7.34 12.17
CA ALA A 134 -5.86 -7.98 13.17
C ALA A 134 -5.41 -7.00 14.27
N GLU A 135 -5.05 -5.77 13.90
CA GLU A 135 -4.70 -4.73 14.87
C GLU A 135 -5.91 -4.31 15.72
N GLN A 136 -7.09 -4.18 15.11
CA GLN A 136 -8.33 -3.89 15.84
C GLN A 136 -8.73 -5.03 16.79
N GLU A 137 -8.59 -6.30 16.39
CA GLU A 137 -8.82 -7.44 17.27
C GLU A 137 -7.85 -7.45 18.46
N LYS A 138 -6.57 -7.13 18.22
CA LYS A 138 -5.58 -7.00 19.29
C LYS A 138 -5.90 -5.86 20.22
N ALA A 139 -6.29 -4.70 19.68
CA ALA A 139 -6.74 -3.55 20.47
C ALA A 139 -7.99 -3.88 21.28
N MET A 140 -8.98 -4.56 20.69
CA MET A 140 -10.19 -5.01 21.39
C MET A 140 -9.88 -6.01 22.49
N LYS A 141 -8.94 -6.94 22.28
CA LYS A 141 -8.46 -7.83 23.35
C LYS A 141 -7.79 -7.05 24.47
N ALA A 142 -6.91 -6.10 24.15
CA ALA A 142 -6.24 -5.27 25.15
C ALA A 142 -7.26 -4.41 25.93
N ILE A 143 -8.22 -3.81 25.24
CA ILE A 143 -9.34 -3.07 25.85
C ILE A 143 -10.14 -4.02 26.73
N ASN A 144 -10.50 -5.21 26.26
CA ASN A 144 -11.27 -6.16 27.05
C ASN A 144 -10.48 -6.62 28.28
N THR A 145 -9.16 -6.84 28.18
CA THR A 145 -8.31 -7.15 29.34
C THR A 145 -8.21 -5.96 30.31
N ALA A 146 -8.14 -4.73 29.81
CA ALA A 146 -8.05 -3.53 30.64
C ALA A 146 -9.38 -3.15 31.30
N LEU A 147 -10.50 -3.32 30.59
CA LEU A 147 -11.85 -3.09 31.09
C LEU A 147 -12.39 -4.26 31.91
N SER A 148 -11.90 -5.47 31.66
CA SER A 148 -12.03 -6.60 32.57
C SER A 148 -11.11 -6.37 33.78
N ASP A 149 -11.50 -5.44 34.63
CA ASP A 149 -11.46 -5.74 36.06
C ASP A 149 -12.29 -7.04 36.21
N THR A 150 -11.62 -8.20 36.11
CA THR A 150 -12.28 -9.50 36.31
C THR A 150 -13.03 -9.43 37.65
N PRO A 151 -14.15 -10.16 37.82
CA PRO A 151 -14.80 -10.27 39.13
C PRO A 151 -13.77 -10.56 40.24
N GLU A 152 -12.73 -11.33 39.91
CA GLU A 152 -11.56 -11.58 40.73
C GLU A 152 -10.73 -10.33 41.07
N ASN A 153 -10.42 -9.44 40.12
CA ASN A 153 -9.68 -8.19 40.40
C ASN A 153 -10.53 -7.20 41.22
N VAL A 154 -11.83 -7.10 40.95
CA VAL A 154 -12.76 -6.32 41.78
C VAL A 154 -12.82 -6.87 43.20
N LEU A 155 -12.95 -8.20 43.36
CA LEU A 155 -12.93 -8.86 44.66
C LEU A 155 -11.59 -8.63 45.39
N ARG A 156 -10.47 -8.69 44.68
CA ARG A 156 -9.13 -8.45 45.25
C ARG A 156 -8.98 -7.01 45.72
N LYS A 157 -9.40 -6.02 44.92
CA LYS A 157 -9.44 -4.61 45.31
C LYS A 157 -10.39 -4.38 46.50
N MET A 158 -11.58 -4.98 46.48
CA MET A 158 -12.55 -4.89 47.58
C MET A 158 -11.98 -5.49 48.88
N ASN A 159 -11.33 -6.65 48.82
CA ASN A 159 -10.70 -7.28 49.99
C ASN A 159 -9.54 -6.44 50.52
N THR A 160 -8.76 -5.83 49.64
CA THR A 160 -7.67 -4.90 50.03
C THR A 160 -8.25 -3.68 50.74
N LEU A 161 -9.29 -3.06 50.20
CA LEU A 161 -9.98 -1.93 50.82
C LEU A 161 -10.61 -2.30 52.18
N LYS A 162 -11.23 -3.47 52.28
CA LYS A 162 -11.77 -3.98 53.56
C LYS A 162 -10.67 -4.14 54.60
N LYS A 163 -9.53 -4.72 54.22
CA LYS A 163 -8.37 -4.88 55.10
C LYS A 163 -7.82 -3.53 55.56
N GLN A 164 -7.59 -2.60 54.63
CA GLN A 164 -7.11 -1.25 54.95
C GLN A 164 -8.05 -0.52 55.89
N LYS A 165 -9.37 -0.62 55.69
CA LYS A 165 -10.37 -0.01 56.57
C LYS A 165 -10.35 -0.60 57.98
N GLN A 166 -10.11 -1.91 58.11
CA GLN A 166 -9.98 -2.56 59.40
C GLN A 166 -8.69 -2.14 60.12
N GLU A 167 -7.55 -2.14 59.41
CA GLU A 167 -6.26 -1.68 59.94
C GLU A 167 -6.32 -0.21 60.37
N GLU A 168 -7.00 0.65 59.62
CA GLU A 168 -7.22 2.04 59.99
C GLU A 168 -8.09 2.17 61.26
N ALA A 169 -9.16 1.39 61.37
CA ALA A 169 -10.01 1.40 62.56
C ALA A 169 -9.27 0.90 63.81
N GLU A 170 -8.43 -0.14 63.67
CA GLU A 170 -7.57 -0.65 64.74
C GLU A 170 -6.52 0.39 65.15
N ALA A 171 -5.87 1.04 64.18
CA ALA A 171 -4.92 2.12 64.44
C ALA A 171 -5.59 3.30 65.16
N ARG A 172 -6.80 3.71 64.75
CA ARG A 172 -7.56 4.76 65.45
C ARG A 172 -7.86 4.37 66.90
N ARG A 173 -8.31 3.14 67.16
CA ARG A 173 -8.54 2.65 68.53
C ARG A 173 -7.27 2.60 69.36
N ALA A 174 -6.15 2.17 68.78
CA ALA A 174 -4.86 2.14 69.46
C ALA A 174 -4.39 3.54 69.85
N VAL A 175 -4.54 4.52 68.95
CA VAL A 175 -4.24 5.93 69.21
C VAL A 175 -5.15 6.49 70.31
N GLU A 176 -6.46 6.24 70.26
CA GLU A 176 -7.40 6.69 71.29
C GLU A 176 -7.08 6.09 72.66
N SER A 177 -6.75 4.80 72.71
CA SER A 177 -6.34 4.12 73.94
C SER A 177 -5.05 4.72 74.50
N ALA A 178 -4.02 4.90 73.67
CA ALA A 178 -2.75 5.51 74.07
C ALA A 178 -2.96 6.94 74.60
N LEU A 179 -3.81 7.73 73.94
CA LEU A 179 -4.12 9.10 74.34
C LEU A 179 -4.82 9.14 75.70
N ASN A 180 -5.77 8.23 75.95
CA ASN A 180 -6.44 8.12 77.24
C ASN A 180 -5.48 7.71 78.36
N THR A 181 -4.57 6.77 78.11
CA THR A 181 -3.51 6.39 79.06
C THR A 181 -2.60 7.58 79.35
N MET A 182 -2.11 8.28 78.33
CA MET A 182 -1.29 9.48 78.50
C MET A 182 -1.99 10.59 79.29
N ARG A 183 -3.31 10.77 79.10
CA ARG A 183 -4.09 11.71 79.92
C ARG A 183 -4.18 11.26 81.38
N ALA A 184 -4.38 9.97 81.64
CA ALA A 184 -4.43 9.44 83.00
C ALA A 184 -3.06 9.57 83.69
N ASP A 185 -1.98 9.23 83.00
CA ASP A 185 -0.61 9.33 83.53
C ASP A 185 -0.20 10.78 83.75
N LYS A 186 -0.55 11.69 82.82
CA LYS A 186 -0.36 13.13 83.02
C LYS A 186 -1.07 13.61 84.30
N ARG A 187 -2.32 13.20 84.53
CA ARG A 187 -3.06 13.57 85.76
C ARG A 187 -2.38 13.02 87.01
N LYS A 188 -1.92 11.77 86.99
CA LYS A 188 -1.16 11.17 88.11
C LYS A 188 0.15 11.90 88.38
N GLN A 189 0.91 12.23 87.34
CA GLN A 189 2.16 12.98 87.47
C GLN A 189 1.92 14.40 87.98
N GLU A 190 0.89 15.09 87.49
CA GLU A 190 0.48 16.40 88.01
C GLU A 190 0.15 16.29 89.51
N GLN A 191 -0.68 15.32 89.92
CA GLN A 191 -1.00 15.07 91.33
C GLN A 191 0.25 14.80 92.18
N HIS A 192 1.10 13.87 91.77
CA HIS A 192 2.34 13.57 92.49
C HIS A 192 3.25 14.81 92.61
N THR A 193 3.39 15.60 91.55
CA THR A 193 4.18 16.83 91.58
C THR A 193 3.59 17.84 92.57
N THR A 194 2.26 17.97 92.63
CA THR A 194 1.62 18.84 93.62
C THR A 194 1.84 18.38 95.06
N GLU A 195 1.83 17.07 95.32
CA GLU A 195 2.11 16.49 96.64
C GLU A 195 3.57 16.73 97.06
N VAL A 196 4.53 16.44 96.17
CA VAL A 196 5.96 16.65 96.44
C VAL A 196 6.27 18.11 96.73
N LEU A 197 5.65 19.05 96.01
CA LEU A 197 5.86 20.47 96.30
C LEU A 197 5.25 20.90 97.63
N LYS A 198 4.09 20.36 98.02
CA LYS A 198 3.50 20.63 99.35
C LYS A 198 4.42 20.12 100.46
N ASP A 199 4.97 18.92 100.31
CA ASP A 199 5.90 18.36 101.29
C ASP A 199 7.24 19.10 101.28
N SER A 200 7.71 19.56 100.10
CA SER A 200 8.90 20.42 99.99
C SER A 200 8.69 21.75 100.69
N ALA A 201 7.51 22.37 100.61
CA ALA A 201 7.19 23.61 101.30
C ALA A 201 7.22 23.44 102.84
N LYS A 202 6.67 22.33 103.35
CA LYS A 202 6.75 21.99 104.78
C LYS A 202 8.20 21.76 105.22
N LEU A 203 8.98 21.04 104.41
CA LEU A 203 10.39 20.78 104.69
C LEU A 203 11.20 22.06 104.69
N LEU A 204 10.95 22.98 103.75
CA LEU A 204 11.58 24.30 103.73
C LEU A 204 11.30 25.11 104.98
N GLN A 205 10.05 25.08 105.46
CA GLN A 205 9.69 25.76 106.71
C GLN A 205 10.47 25.14 107.88
N GLY A 206 10.52 23.82 107.98
CA GLY A 206 11.33 23.13 108.99
C GLY A 206 12.83 23.44 108.87
N TYR A 207 13.36 23.54 107.64
CA TYR A 207 14.76 23.90 107.40
C TYR A 207 15.07 25.33 107.85
N ARG A 208 14.16 26.28 107.61
CA ARG A 208 14.27 27.65 108.12
C ARG A 208 14.23 27.71 109.65
N ASP A 209 13.26 27.03 110.25
CA ASP A 209 13.09 27.02 111.70
C ASP A 209 14.32 26.38 112.38
N LEU A 210 14.83 25.28 111.81
CA LEU A 210 16.06 24.64 112.28
C LEU A 210 17.28 25.54 112.13
N HIS A 211 17.45 26.20 110.98
CA HIS A 211 18.57 27.12 110.78
C HIS A 211 18.50 28.30 111.77
N ALA A 212 17.31 28.87 112.01
CA ALA A 212 17.09 29.92 113.01
C ALA A 212 17.42 29.44 114.44
N ALA A 213 16.98 28.24 114.81
CA ALA A 213 17.30 27.63 116.10
C ALA A 213 18.81 27.37 116.24
N CYS A 214 19.46 26.81 115.22
CA CYS A 214 20.91 26.61 115.19
C CYS A 214 21.67 27.93 115.29
N THR A 215 21.21 28.98 114.62
CA THR A 215 21.78 30.34 114.72
C THR A 215 21.67 30.86 116.15
N THR A 216 20.50 30.70 116.79
CA THR A 216 20.25 31.14 118.16
C THR A 216 21.12 30.39 119.17
N ILE A 217 21.23 29.07 119.05
CA ILE A 217 22.08 28.23 119.91
C ILE A 217 23.55 28.59 119.70
N HIS A 218 23.99 28.77 118.46
CA HIS A 218 25.36 29.16 118.14
C HIS A 218 25.70 30.54 118.73
N GLU A 219 24.77 31.50 118.71
CA GLU A 219 24.92 32.78 119.41
C GLU A 219 24.99 32.64 120.93
N GLN A 220 24.18 31.75 121.53
CA GLN A 220 24.22 31.46 122.97
C GLN A 220 25.52 30.76 123.41
N LEU A 221 26.13 29.96 122.53
CA LEU A 221 27.38 29.25 122.81
C LEU A 221 28.63 30.13 122.66
N LYS A 222 28.59 31.17 121.81
CA LYS A 222 29.70 32.14 121.63
C LYS A 222 30.31 32.67 122.95
N PRO A 223 29.54 33.11 123.97
CA PRO A 223 30.10 33.59 125.23
C PRO A 223 30.57 32.49 126.20
N LEU A 224 30.25 31.21 125.94
CA LEU A 224 30.51 30.08 126.84
C LEU A 224 31.74 29.24 126.44
N VAL A 225 32.32 29.50 125.27
CA VAL A 225 33.50 28.78 124.76
C VAL A 225 34.74 29.66 124.97
N ALA A 226 35.77 29.09 125.61
CA ALA A 226 36.98 29.81 125.98
C ALA A 226 37.86 30.22 124.78
N ASP A 227 37.78 29.50 123.66
CA ASP A 227 38.52 29.78 122.44
C ASP A 227 37.57 29.73 121.22
N ALA A 228 37.41 30.85 120.51
CA ALA A 228 36.43 31.00 119.43
C ALA A 228 36.64 30.04 118.23
N LYS A 229 37.80 29.36 118.18
CA LYS A 229 38.14 28.37 117.15
C LYS A 229 37.55 26.98 117.40
N ASP A 230 37.09 26.70 118.63
CA ASP A 230 36.50 25.42 118.99
C ASP A 230 34.99 25.33 118.64
N LEU A 231 34.39 26.44 118.21
CA LEU A 231 32.99 26.49 117.76
C LEU A 231 32.91 26.33 116.23
N PRO A 232 32.36 25.22 115.70
CA PRO A 232 32.24 25.02 114.26
C PRO A 232 31.36 26.08 113.60
N ALA A 233 31.78 26.58 112.42
CA ALA A 233 30.99 27.53 111.65
C ALA A 233 29.66 26.89 111.22
N LEU A 234 28.57 27.65 111.35
CA LEU A 234 27.28 27.23 110.81
C LEU A 234 27.35 27.17 109.27
N PRO A 235 26.79 26.13 108.64
CA PRO A 235 26.63 26.08 107.18
C PRO A 235 25.85 27.30 106.67
N GLU A 236 26.28 27.86 105.54
CA GLU A 236 25.57 29.00 104.92
C GLU A 236 24.15 28.61 104.50
N PHE A 237 23.19 29.49 104.80
CA PHE A 237 21.81 29.33 104.37
C PHE A 237 21.68 29.61 102.87
N ASP A 238 21.42 28.57 102.07
CA ASP A 238 21.26 28.71 100.61
C ASP A 238 19.91 29.35 100.26
N THR A 239 19.89 30.68 100.25
CA THR A 239 18.72 31.50 99.92
C THR A 239 18.20 31.23 98.50
N LYS A 240 19.09 30.95 97.54
CA LYS A 240 18.70 30.75 96.13
C LYS A 240 17.92 29.47 95.94
N LEU A 241 18.35 28.39 96.60
CA LEU A 241 17.64 27.12 96.55
C LEU A 241 16.25 27.24 97.18
N VAL A 242 16.16 27.90 98.33
CA VAL A 242 14.91 28.13 99.06
C VAL A 242 13.93 28.97 98.23
N GLU A 243 14.38 30.10 97.69
CA GLU A 243 13.56 30.96 96.81
C GLU A 243 13.12 30.23 95.54
N GLY A 244 13.99 29.39 94.96
CA GLY A 244 13.66 28.61 93.76
C GLY A 244 12.51 27.62 93.99
N ILE A 245 12.51 26.94 95.13
CA ILE A 245 11.44 26.00 95.51
C ILE A 245 10.17 26.76 95.89
N GLU A 246 10.26 27.91 96.56
CA GLU A 246 9.08 28.75 96.86
C GLU A 246 8.40 29.29 95.61
N GLN A 247 9.19 29.75 94.64
CA GLN A 247 8.65 30.18 93.36
C GLN A 247 7.99 29.03 92.59
N ALA A 248 8.52 27.80 92.70
CA ALA A 248 7.90 26.61 92.12
C ALA A 248 6.57 26.29 92.82
N THR A 249 6.52 26.33 94.14
CA THR A 249 5.30 26.12 94.95
C THR A 249 4.24 27.17 94.64
N ALA A 250 4.60 28.46 94.60
CA ALA A 250 3.70 29.56 94.29
C ALA A 250 3.15 29.52 92.85
N LYS A 251 3.93 29.00 91.90
CA LYS A 251 3.45 28.77 90.53
C LYS A 251 2.38 27.67 90.47
N ILE A 252 2.51 26.62 91.29
CA ILE A 252 1.52 25.53 91.34
C ILE A 252 0.22 25.99 92.01
N GLU A 253 0.28 26.73 93.12
CA GLU A 253 -0.93 27.30 93.76
C GLU A 253 -1.74 28.15 92.76
N LYS A 254 -1.06 29.04 92.01
CA LYS A 254 -1.70 29.84 90.95
C LYS A 254 -2.26 29.01 89.79
N SER A 255 -1.73 27.82 89.55
CA SER A 255 -2.21 26.92 88.50
C SER A 255 -3.40 26.07 88.95
N LEU A 256 -3.53 25.82 90.26
CA LEU A 256 -4.67 25.13 90.87
C LEU A 256 -5.88 26.06 91.01
N ASP A 257 -5.67 27.36 91.27
CA ASP A 257 -6.75 28.37 91.34
C ASP A 257 -7.36 28.75 89.97
N LYS A 258 -6.71 28.35 88.87
CA LYS A 258 -7.13 28.68 87.48
C LYS A 258 -7.75 27.50 86.72
N LYS A 259 -7.79 26.31 87.31
CA LYS A 259 -8.42 25.10 86.75
C LYS A 259 -9.79 24.89 87.38
#